data_AF-A0A6V0CXB9-F1
#
_entry.id   AF-A0A6V0CXB9-F1
#
_cell.length_a   1.000
_cell.length_b   1.000
_cell.length_c   1.000
_cell.angle_alpha   90.00
_cell.angle_beta   90.00
_cell.angle_gamma   90.00
#
_symmetry.space_group_name_H-M   'P 1'
#
loop_
_entity.id
_entity.type
_entity.pdbx_description
1 polymer ?
#
loop_
_entity_poly.entity_id
_entity_poly.type
_entity_poly.pdbx_seq_one_letter_code
_entity_poly.pdbx_strand_id
1 'polypeptide(L)'
;MKLLLLPRVAAALALWSTPTFLGAVVVATAEEDCPGGVYDKDTTTKLDTMGSNVTTNTLHVPGGELRYEDIGIVRDRPVSLVVTISDGDYTDIEQVWIDNGKDKNKMNGKTLGDQFAKINLQTVKKKPRSGEGNFRMCFVDKETNEPTKIEEFTWVVFDLDERGKDTPGKPVIKEKLIMDAAQAQRFELWPNQSDSEIKLSCEGGSQVLPCSQGVRTIFHSSAFGGSSDNPRDKNAVTDLQKSRSVTFTFANTDCWEFTYDHYCPVEQDGYDGPSKKKYCNKYTGGFFQFSADAEEVTNKGECLNLTSSATGSPSASPSVSPPTTSPSKTTTSLTGSPTAEPSTASPTSKASGAPTTNPTGEDQALSLCPQDITLIKQKGLTDFPINEAITFVKQDTSTVTVELNQAWTSTSSVDSIFYSFRRDKFSEVCYEAQNVGNNAVYDTIEIQCEVLSPHATLEICVADDASHGVLVPGKDNDDATIPKCCHADAAATPTTAPVVCYVVEIACATLCGSAQVAIEEV
;
A
#
# COMPACT_ATOMS: atom_id res chain seq x y z
N MET A 1 -73.52 43.76 8.01
CA MET A 1 -74.23 44.59 7.01
C MET A 1 -73.87 44.03 5.62
N LYS A 2 -74.87 43.45 4.91
CA LYS A 2 -74.93 43.06 3.45
C LYS A 2 -73.66 42.45 2.83
N LEU A 3 -73.55 41.15 2.50
CA LEU A 3 -74.33 40.28 1.59
C LEU A 3 -74.56 40.85 0.17
N LEU A 4 -73.85 40.28 -0.82
CA LEU A 4 -74.08 40.29 -2.29
C LEU A 4 -73.25 39.12 -2.87
N LEU A 5 -73.78 37.92 -3.11
CA LEU A 5 -74.53 37.40 -4.29
C LEU A 5 -73.78 37.44 -5.65
N LEU A 6 -73.12 36.29 -5.97
CA LEU A 6 -73.22 35.38 -7.16
C LEU A 6 -73.24 35.97 -8.61
N PRO A 7 -72.80 35.25 -9.69
CA PRO A 7 -73.10 33.83 -9.94
C PRO A 7 -72.06 32.94 -10.67
N ARG A 8 -72.45 31.66 -10.73
CA ARG A 8 -71.85 30.51 -11.43
C ARG A 8 -71.95 30.62 -12.97
N VAL A 9 -70.96 30.08 -13.68
CA VAL A 9 -71.15 29.41 -14.98
C VAL A 9 -70.27 28.15 -15.00
N ALA A 10 -70.90 27.03 -15.37
CA ALA A 10 -70.30 25.71 -15.51
C ALA A 10 -69.63 25.56 -16.88
N ALA A 11 -68.52 24.83 -16.95
CA ALA A 11 -68.11 24.12 -18.16
C ALA A 11 -67.29 22.88 -17.75
N ALA A 12 -67.82 21.72 -18.11
CA ALA A 12 -67.18 20.42 -17.97
C ALA A 12 -65.98 20.31 -18.92
N LEU A 13 -64.88 19.71 -18.46
CA LEU A 13 -63.87 19.12 -19.34
C LEU A 13 -63.16 17.97 -18.63
N ALA A 14 -62.88 16.96 -19.43
CA ALA A 14 -62.70 15.57 -19.07
C ALA A 14 -61.40 15.26 -18.33
N LEU A 15 -61.50 14.31 -17.41
CA LEU A 15 -60.43 13.60 -16.73
C LEU A 15 -59.61 12.78 -17.72
N TRP A 16 -58.35 13.18 -17.95
CA TRP A 16 -57.28 12.26 -18.34
C TRP A 16 -56.25 12.27 -17.21
N SER A 17 -56.23 11.20 -16.43
CA SER A 17 -55.25 10.93 -15.38
C SER A 17 -53.96 10.40 -15.99
N THR A 18 -52.87 11.14 -15.89
CA THR A 18 -51.52 10.58 -15.92
C THR A 18 -51.00 10.54 -14.49
N PRO A 19 -50.54 9.40 -13.96
CA PRO A 19 -49.97 9.34 -12.63
C PRO A 19 -48.62 10.06 -12.62
N THR A 20 -48.53 11.10 -11.80
CA THR A 20 -47.28 11.74 -11.42
C THR A 20 -46.45 10.72 -10.66
N PHE A 21 -45.30 10.33 -11.22
CA PHE A 21 -44.26 9.59 -10.51
C PHE A 21 -43.78 10.45 -9.32
N LEU A 22 -44.23 10.09 -8.11
CA LEU A 22 -43.55 10.47 -6.88
C LEU A 22 -42.29 9.61 -6.79
N GLY A 23 -41.21 10.10 -7.40
CA GLY A 23 -39.87 9.59 -7.11
C GLY A 23 -39.54 9.96 -5.67
N ALA A 24 -39.67 8.99 -4.77
CA ALA A 24 -39.05 9.07 -3.47
C ALA A 24 -37.54 9.11 -3.70
N VAL A 25 -36.94 10.28 -3.45
CA VAL A 25 -35.48 10.40 -3.33
C VAL A 25 -35.13 9.71 -2.02
N VAL A 26 -34.85 8.41 -2.10
CA VAL A 26 -34.10 7.72 -1.07
C VAL A 26 -32.67 8.23 -1.23
N VAL A 27 -32.29 9.16 -0.36
CA VAL A 27 -30.89 9.52 -0.18
C VAL A 27 -30.22 8.29 0.42
N ALA A 28 -29.65 7.46 -0.44
CA ALA A 28 -28.71 6.42 -0.03
C ALA A 28 -27.49 7.15 0.56
N THR A 29 -27.29 7.01 1.85
CA THR A 29 -26.05 7.36 2.53
C THR A 29 -25.00 6.36 2.04
N ALA A 30 -24.19 6.78 1.07
CA ALA A 30 -23.02 6.04 0.63
C ALA A 30 -21.94 6.14 1.73
N GLU A 31 -21.87 5.10 2.54
CA GLU A 31 -20.69 4.75 3.34
C GLU A 31 -19.79 3.93 2.40
N GLU A 32 -19.00 4.61 1.56
CA GLU A 32 -17.93 3.96 0.78
C GLU A 32 -16.71 3.82 1.71
N ASP A 33 -16.72 2.75 2.51
CA ASP A 33 -15.53 2.17 3.14
C ASP A 33 -14.62 1.58 2.03
N CYS A 34 -13.31 1.71 2.20
CA CYS A 34 -12.23 1.43 1.25
C CYS A 34 -12.48 0.30 0.21
N PRO A 35 -12.50 0.59 -1.10
CA PRO A 35 -12.39 -0.44 -2.14
C PRO A 35 -10.91 -0.75 -2.34
N GLY A 36 -10.33 -1.58 -1.47
CA GLY A 36 -8.91 -1.91 -1.55
C GLY A 36 -8.42 -2.77 -0.41
N GLY A 37 -8.72 -4.06 -0.47
CA GLY A 37 -8.23 -5.07 0.46
C GLY A 37 -9.26 -5.44 1.52
N VAL A 38 -9.64 -6.71 1.55
CA VAL A 38 -10.20 -7.31 2.76
C VAL A 38 -9.14 -7.13 3.85
N TYR A 39 -9.40 -6.23 4.80
CA TYR A 39 -8.71 -6.23 6.09
C TYR A 39 -9.10 -7.51 6.81
N ASP A 40 -8.35 -8.60 6.56
CA ASP A 40 -8.43 -9.76 7.43
C ASP A 40 -7.66 -9.41 8.71
N LYS A 41 -8.38 -8.86 9.70
CA LYS A 41 -7.85 -8.48 11.02
C LYS A 41 -7.10 -9.64 11.71
N ASP A 42 -7.26 -10.86 11.21
CA ASP A 42 -6.69 -12.09 11.72
C ASP A 42 -5.26 -12.38 11.20
N THR A 43 -4.74 -11.67 10.18
CA THR A 43 -3.36 -11.90 9.67
C THR A 43 -2.33 -10.84 10.09
N THR A 44 -2.75 -9.62 10.41
CA THR A 44 -1.83 -8.57 10.88
C THR A 44 -1.42 -8.82 12.33
N THR A 45 -0.11 -8.84 12.59
CA THR A 45 0.39 -8.97 13.97
C THR A 45 0.03 -7.73 14.78
N LYS A 46 -0.74 -7.92 15.86
CA LYS A 46 -1.13 -6.85 16.77
C LYS A 46 0.04 -6.46 17.67
N LEU A 47 0.53 -5.23 17.48
CA LEU A 47 1.61 -4.65 18.26
C LEU A 47 1.10 -3.41 19.01
N ASP A 48 1.45 -3.31 20.28
CA ASP A 48 1.04 -2.25 21.17
C ASP A 48 2.24 -1.50 21.77
N THR A 49 2.74 -0.53 21.02
CA THR A 49 3.72 0.43 21.55
C THR A 49 3.13 1.30 22.66
N MET A 50 1.81 1.36 22.82
CA MET A 50 1.17 2.14 23.89
C MET A 50 1.23 1.40 25.23
N GLY A 51 0.96 0.10 25.25
CA GLY A 51 1.11 -0.75 26.44
C GLY A 51 2.56 -1.03 26.83
N SER A 52 3.53 -0.62 25.99
CA SER A 52 4.95 -0.93 26.16
C SER A 52 5.62 -0.23 27.35
N ASN A 53 6.75 -0.79 27.78
CA ASN A 53 7.63 -0.23 28.79
C ASN A 53 8.86 0.41 28.15
N VAL A 54 9.14 1.68 28.44
CA VAL A 54 10.40 2.31 27.99
C VAL A 54 11.53 1.93 28.94
N THR A 55 12.43 1.05 28.51
CA THR A 55 13.53 0.52 29.35
C THR A 55 14.87 1.18 29.08
N THR A 56 15.11 1.64 27.85
CA THR A 56 16.27 2.47 27.48
C THR A 56 15.81 3.78 26.89
N ASN A 57 16.39 4.90 27.34
CA ASN A 57 16.11 6.24 26.83
C ASN A 57 17.40 7.07 26.71
N THR A 58 18.27 6.65 25.79
CA THR A 58 19.59 7.24 25.57
C THR A 58 19.78 7.73 24.14
N LEU A 59 18.74 7.72 23.30
CA LEU A 59 18.83 8.12 21.88
C LEU A 59 19.50 9.49 21.64
N HIS A 60 19.46 10.40 22.62
CA HIS A 60 20.08 11.72 22.57
C HIS A 60 21.61 11.72 22.78
N VAL A 61 22.25 10.58 23.09
CA VAL A 61 23.71 10.46 23.21
C VAL A 61 24.28 9.63 22.05
N PRO A 62 25.57 9.82 21.68
CA PRO A 62 26.19 9.06 20.60
C PRO A 62 26.09 7.55 20.82
N GLY A 63 25.56 6.83 19.83
CA GLY A 63 25.36 5.36 19.88
C GLY A 63 24.27 4.89 20.86
N GLY A 64 23.46 5.81 21.40
CA GLY A 64 22.35 5.46 22.26
C GLY A 64 21.16 4.85 21.51
N GLU A 65 20.20 4.33 22.29
CA GLU A 65 18.97 3.74 21.77
C GLU A 65 17.75 4.24 22.56
N LEU A 66 16.58 4.05 21.97
CA LEU A 66 15.30 4.14 22.66
C LEU A 66 14.60 2.79 22.52
N ARG A 67 14.27 2.16 23.64
CA ARG A 67 13.71 0.80 23.66
C ARG A 67 12.34 0.78 24.28
N TYR A 68 11.39 0.22 23.55
CA TYR A 68 10.03 -0.09 23.99
C TYR A 68 9.91 -1.60 24.11
N GLU A 69 9.87 -2.13 25.33
CA GLU A 69 9.68 -3.56 25.61
C GLU A 69 8.21 -3.92 25.71
N ASP A 70 7.91 -5.21 25.52
CA ASP A 70 6.56 -5.77 25.67
C ASP A 70 5.55 -5.17 24.69
N ILE A 71 5.99 -4.93 23.45
CA ILE A 71 5.12 -4.37 22.40
C ILE A 71 4.19 -5.43 21.79
N GLY A 72 4.35 -6.72 22.12
CA GLY A 72 3.57 -7.80 21.51
C GLY A 72 4.28 -9.14 21.58
N ILE A 73 3.65 -10.16 21.00
CA ILE A 73 4.16 -11.53 20.93
C ILE A 73 4.23 -11.94 19.45
N VAL A 74 5.38 -12.47 19.03
CA VAL A 74 5.60 -13.01 17.68
C VAL A 74 6.15 -14.41 17.83
N ARG A 75 5.46 -15.41 17.24
CA ARG A 75 5.85 -16.84 17.32
C ARG A 75 6.13 -17.29 18.76
N ASP A 76 5.19 -16.98 19.67
CA ASP A 76 5.25 -17.25 21.11
C ASP A 76 6.39 -16.58 21.89
N ARG A 77 7.02 -15.54 21.31
CA ARG A 77 8.10 -14.80 21.96
C ARG A 77 7.77 -13.32 22.13
N PRO A 78 8.04 -12.71 23.30
CA PRO A 78 7.87 -11.29 23.50
C PRO A 78 8.87 -10.50 22.65
N VAL A 79 8.37 -9.44 22.01
CA VAL A 79 9.17 -8.58 21.11
C VAL A 79 9.31 -7.19 21.72
N SER A 80 10.44 -6.55 21.43
CA SER A 80 10.71 -5.14 21.73
C SER A 80 10.91 -4.35 20.44
N LEU A 81 10.53 -3.07 20.44
CA LEU A 81 10.92 -2.11 19.40
C LEU A 81 12.13 -1.32 19.89
N VAL A 82 13.21 -1.36 19.11
CA VAL A 82 14.45 -0.60 19.37
C VAL A 82 14.59 0.46 18.29
N VAL A 83 14.81 1.69 18.72
CA VAL A 83 15.08 2.83 17.85
C VAL A 83 16.52 3.27 18.05
N THR A 84 17.25 3.43 16.94
CA THR A 84 18.61 3.96 16.90
C THR A 84 18.73 5.04 15.83
N ILE A 85 19.86 5.76 15.84
CA ILE A 85 20.21 6.73 14.81
C ILE A 85 21.00 6.01 13.71
N SER A 86 20.50 6.02 12.48
CA SER A 86 21.16 5.37 11.33
C SER A 86 22.30 6.23 10.77
N ASP A 87 22.10 7.54 10.72
CA ASP A 87 23.12 8.51 10.31
C ASP A 87 22.86 9.91 10.91
N GLY A 88 23.77 10.85 10.66
CA GLY A 88 23.61 12.24 11.08
C GLY A 88 23.79 12.44 12.59
N ASP A 89 23.38 13.62 13.08
CA ASP A 89 23.54 14.01 14.48
C ASP A 89 22.19 14.46 15.08
N TYR A 90 21.55 13.54 15.79
CA TYR A 90 20.38 13.83 16.62
C TYR A 90 20.75 14.38 18.01
N THR A 91 22.02 14.29 18.42
CA THR A 91 22.46 14.57 19.80
C THR A 91 22.43 16.06 20.15
N ASP A 92 22.39 16.92 19.15
CA ASP A 92 22.28 18.37 19.27
C ASP A 92 21.12 18.87 20.13
N ILE A 93 20.10 18.04 20.31
CA ILE A 93 18.92 18.34 21.12
C ILE A 93 19.21 18.35 22.63
N GLU A 94 20.22 17.60 23.09
CA GLU A 94 20.51 17.41 24.52
C GLU A 94 20.78 18.74 25.21
N GLN A 95 21.62 19.59 24.61
CA GLN A 95 21.97 20.89 25.19
C GLN A 95 20.73 21.78 25.30
N VAL A 96 19.81 21.72 24.32
CA VAL A 96 18.58 22.51 24.36
C VAL A 96 17.67 22.07 25.51
N TRP A 97 17.63 20.78 25.82
CA TRP A 97 16.88 20.29 26.98
C TRP A 97 17.51 20.73 28.30
N ILE A 98 18.84 20.65 28.41
CA ILE A 98 19.59 21.11 29.59
C ILE A 98 19.33 22.60 29.82
N ASP A 99 19.47 23.42 28.78
CA ASP A 99 19.27 24.88 28.86
C ASP A 99 17.83 25.24 29.27
N ASN A 100 16.86 24.40 28.90
CA ASN A 100 15.46 24.55 29.27
C ASN A 100 15.08 23.89 30.61
N GLY A 101 16.07 23.38 31.38
CA GLY A 101 15.86 22.75 32.68
C GLY A 101 15.06 21.45 32.62
N LYS A 102 15.15 20.70 31.51
CA LYS A 102 14.44 19.44 31.31
C LYS A 102 15.29 18.25 31.74
N ASP A 103 14.63 17.18 32.19
CA ASP A 103 15.27 15.90 32.48
C ASP A 103 15.46 15.13 31.17
N LYS A 104 16.65 15.23 30.57
CA LYS A 104 17.00 14.62 29.28
C LYS A 104 16.67 13.13 29.19
N ASN A 105 16.76 12.40 30.29
CA ASN A 105 16.48 10.96 30.37
C ASN A 105 14.99 10.60 30.31
N LYS A 106 14.12 11.62 30.22
CA LYS A 106 12.65 11.47 30.12
C LYS A 106 12.07 12.21 28.93
N MET A 107 12.92 12.74 28.05
CA MET A 107 12.45 13.56 26.94
C MET A 107 11.92 12.68 25.81
N ASN A 108 12.61 11.61 25.42
CA ASN A 108 12.07 10.64 24.45
C ASN A 108 11.28 9.52 25.12
N GLY A 109 10.63 8.69 24.32
CA GLY A 109 9.82 7.59 24.81
C GLY A 109 8.50 8.06 25.39
N LYS A 110 7.84 7.16 26.11
CA LYS A 110 6.53 7.41 26.71
C LYS A 110 6.69 7.98 28.12
N THR A 111 5.96 9.06 28.45
CA THR A 111 5.84 9.49 29.85
C THR A 111 4.59 8.88 30.49
N LEU A 112 4.55 8.78 31.82
CA LEU A 112 3.44 8.17 32.55
C LEU A 112 2.13 8.91 32.23
N GLY A 113 1.17 8.23 31.60
CA GLY A 113 -0.10 8.80 31.15
C GLY A 113 -0.14 9.24 29.68
N ASP A 114 0.99 9.28 28.98
CA ASP A 114 0.99 9.41 27.53
C ASP A 114 0.56 8.09 26.89
N GLN A 115 -0.26 8.18 25.85
CA GLN A 115 -0.68 7.00 25.11
C GLN A 115 0.28 6.66 23.96
N PHE A 116 1.02 7.63 23.43
CA PHE A 116 1.83 7.42 22.22
C PHE A 116 3.32 7.30 22.50
N ALA A 117 4.00 6.54 21.63
CA ALA A 117 5.44 6.56 21.51
C ALA A 117 5.86 7.88 20.85
N LYS A 118 6.95 8.47 21.35
CA LYS A 118 7.42 9.78 20.86
C LYS A 118 8.94 9.92 20.87
N ILE A 119 9.43 10.70 19.92
CA ILE A 119 10.81 11.16 19.85
C ILE A 119 10.76 12.68 19.73
N ASN A 120 11.40 13.41 20.64
CA ASN A 120 11.39 14.87 20.62
C ASN A 120 12.42 15.37 19.60
N LEU A 121 12.09 16.45 18.89
CA LEU A 121 12.97 17.12 17.94
C LEU A 121 13.01 18.62 18.25
N GLN A 122 14.08 19.29 17.84
CA GLN A 122 14.26 20.71 18.14
C GLN A 122 14.99 21.43 17.02
N THR A 123 14.28 22.31 16.31
CA THR A 123 14.96 23.24 15.39
C THR A 123 15.64 24.33 16.20
N VAL A 124 16.94 24.52 15.97
CA VAL A 124 17.75 25.57 16.56
C VAL A 124 18.06 26.62 15.49
N LYS A 125 17.80 27.88 15.84
CA LYS A 125 18.06 29.03 14.97
C LYS A 125 19.53 29.08 14.55
N LYS A 126 19.80 29.32 13.26
CA LYS A 126 21.13 29.35 12.62
C LYS A 126 21.85 28.00 12.61
N LYS A 127 21.15 26.90 12.90
CA LYS A 127 21.70 25.55 12.85
C LYS A 127 20.83 24.71 11.92
N PRO A 128 21.09 24.75 10.61
CA PRO A 128 20.39 23.90 9.64
C PRO A 128 20.41 22.43 10.11
N ARG A 129 19.34 21.68 9.84
CA ARG A 129 19.18 20.25 10.18
C ARG A 129 19.21 19.90 11.69
N SER A 130 19.24 20.89 12.59
CA SER A 130 19.20 20.63 14.05
C SER A 130 17.94 19.93 14.55
N GLY A 131 16.84 19.97 13.77
CA GLY A 131 15.62 19.23 14.06
C GLY A 131 15.44 17.99 13.18
N GLU A 132 16.49 17.53 12.50
CA GLU A 132 16.49 16.31 11.70
C GLU A 132 16.91 15.12 12.57
N GLY A 133 16.27 13.98 12.38
CA GLY A 133 16.71 12.69 12.91
C GLY A 133 16.54 11.59 11.88
N ASN A 134 17.61 10.84 11.63
CA ASN A 134 17.61 9.68 10.74
C ASN A 134 17.54 8.44 11.62
N PHE A 135 16.37 7.82 11.64
CA PHE A 135 16.02 6.77 12.57
C PHE A 135 16.02 5.42 11.88
N ARG A 136 16.51 4.41 12.59
CA ARG A 136 16.30 3.01 12.30
C ARG A 136 15.44 2.41 13.41
N MET A 137 14.35 1.77 13.01
CA MET A 137 13.45 1.04 13.90
C MET A 137 13.62 -0.45 13.64
N CYS A 138 13.82 -1.23 14.70
CA CYS A 138 14.00 -2.68 14.60
C CYS A 138 13.20 -3.42 15.67
N PHE A 139 12.57 -4.53 15.28
CA PHE A 139 12.04 -5.52 16.21
C PHE A 139 13.10 -6.50 16.63
N VAL A 140 13.17 -6.76 17.94
CA VAL A 140 14.08 -7.76 18.52
C VAL A 140 13.34 -8.63 19.52
N ASP A 141 13.74 -9.89 19.61
CA ASP A 141 13.32 -10.79 20.65
C ASP A 141 13.78 -10.22 22.00
N LYS A 142 12.86 -10.11 22.97
CA LYS A 142 13.14 -9.44 24.25
C LYS A 142 14.24 -10.15 25.04
N GLU A 143 14.32 -11.47 24.97
CA GLU A 143 15.23 -12.26 25.80
C GLU A 143 16.63 -12.38 25.18
N THR A 144 16.68 -12.55 23.86
CA THR A 144 17.93 -12.82 23.13
C THR A 144 18.48 -11.59 22.42
N ASN A 145 17.65 -10.54 22.24
CA ASN A 145 17.97 -9.33 21.49
C ASN A 145 18.31 -9.59 20.00
N GLU A 146 17.94 -10.76 19.48
CA GLU A 146 18.08 -11.11 18.06
C GLU A 146 16.98 -10.44 17.22
N PRO A 147 17.28 -9.99 15.98
CA PRO A 147 16.29 -9.43 15.08
C PRO A 147 15.09 -10.36 14.87
N THR A 148 13.88 -9.80 14.96
CA THR A 148 12.63 -10.56 14.81
C THR A 148 11.85 -10.04 13.62
N LYS A 149 11.79 -10.81 12.54
CA LYS A 149 10.93 -10.50 11.39
C LYS A 149 9.47 -10.74 11.74
N ILE A 150 8.64 -9.75 11.42
CA ILE A 150 7.19 -9.82 11.57
C ILE A 150 6.57 -9.97 10.18
N GLU A 151 5.64 -10.92 10.06
CA GLU A 151 5.02 -11.30 8.78
C GLU A 151 4.21 -10.17 8.18
N GLU A 152 3.40 -9.51 8.99
CA GLU A 152 2.67 -8.29 8.62
C GLU A 152 2.42 -7.44 9.87
N PHE A 153 2.65 -6.12 9.79
CA PHE A 153 2.29 -5.17 10.83
C PHE A 153 2.03 -3.78 10.25
N THR A 154 1.31 -2.96 11.01
CA THR A 154 1.09 -1.54 10.71
C THR A 154 2.02 -0.64 11.51
N TRP A 155 2.34 0.53 10.96
CA TRP A 155 3.03 1.59 11.68
C TRP A 155 2.44 2.92 11.26
N VAL A 156 1.98 3.69 12.24
CA VAL A 156 1.23 4.92 12.01
C VAL A 156 1.99 6.08 12.59
N VAL A 157 2.21 7.09 11.76
CA VAL A 157 2.78 8.39 12.13
C VAL A 157 1.63 9.38 12.31
N PHE A 158 1.71 10.24 13.32
CA PHE A 158 0.70 11.22 13.65
C PHE A 158 1.27 12.64 13.70
N ASP A 159 0.37 13.61 13.61
CA ASP A 159 0.62 15.01 13.96
C ASP A 159 1.69 15.70 13.08
N LEU A 160 1.78 15.30 11.81
CA LEU A 160 2.61 15.99 10.81
C LEU A 160 1.96 17.35 10.46
N ASP A 161 2.33 18.38 11.22
CA ASP A 161 1.80 19.74 11.09
C ASP A 161 2.90 20.82 11.05
N GLU A 162 2.49 22.09 10.93
CA GLU A 162 3.38 23.25 10.97
C GLU A 162 3.23 24.06 12.28
N ARG A 163 4.33 24.66 12.76
CA ARG A 163 4.37 25.48 14.00
C ARG A 163 4.00 26.95 13.78
N GLY A 164 2.91 27.17 13.07
CA GLY A 164 2.28 28.48 12.84
C GLY A 164 1.63 28.56 11.46
N LYS A 165 0.88 29.64 11.21
CA LYS A 165 0.34 29.91 9.87
C LYS A 165 1.45 30.43 8.95
N ASP A 166 1.78 29.66 7.91
CA ASP A 166 2.70 30.11 6.86
C ASP A 166 2.05 31.25 6.07
N THR A 167 2.55 32.47 6.28
CA THR A 167 2.05 33.68 5.62
C THR A 167 3.21 34.43 4.99
N PRO A 168 3.01 35.20 3.89
CA PRO A 168 4.09 35.91 3.23
C PRO A 168 4.94 36.74 4.21
N GLY A 169 6.24 36.50 4.21
CA GLY A 169 7.19 37.15 5.10
C GLY A 169 7.19 36.65 6.54
N LYS A 170 6.49 35.55 6.83
CA LYS A 170 6.40 34.92 8.15
C LYS A 170 6.62 33.40 8.05
N PRO A 171 7.81 32.96 7.62
CA PRO A 171 8.15 31.54 7.61
C PRO A 171 8.06 30.95 9.02
N VAL A 172 7.49 29.76 9.08
CA VAL A 172 7.27 28.96 10.29
C VAL A 172 8.06 27.67 10.19
N ILE A 173 8.20 26.96 11.32
CA ILE A 173 8.76 25.62 11.31
C ILE A 173 7.73 24.66 10.73
N LYS A 174 8.20 23.73 9.89
CA LYS A 174 7.43 22.67 9.24
C LYS A 174 7.93 21.31 9.66
N GLU A 175 7.14 20.29 9.39
CA GLU A 175 7.49 18.89 9.62
C GLU A 175 7.39 18.08 8.33
N LYS A 176 8.29 17.12 8.15
CA LYS A 176 8.21 16.13 7.08
C LYS A 176 8.79 14.80 7.53
N LEU A 177 8.23 13.73 6.99
CA LEU A 177 8.79 12.39 7.04
C LEU A 177 9.40 12.08 5.66
N ILE A 178 10.58 11.46 5.61
CA ILE A 178 11.25 11.05 4.37
C ILE A 178 11.60 9.57 4.50
N MET A 179 11.13 8.74 3.58
CA MET A 179 11.34 7.29 3.65
C MET A 179 11.44 6.72 2.24
N ASP A 180 12.30 5.73 2.01
CA ASP A 180 12.09 4.85 0.86
C ASP A 180 10.81 4.07 1.11
N ALA A 181 9.74 4.50 0.47
CA ALA A 181 8.42 3.98 0.76
C ALA A 181 8.30 2.50 0.32
N ALA A 182 9.18 2.02 -0.58
CA ALA A 182 9.24 0.61 -0.98
C ALA A 182 9.70 -0.34 0.13
N GLN A 183 10.16 0.19 1.28
CA GLN A 183 10.34 -0.61 2.50
C GLN A 183 9.01 -1.11 3.06
N ALA A 184 7.92 -0.39 2.81
CA ALA A 184 6.57 -0.80 3.16
C ALA A 184 5.89 -1.47 1.96
N GLN A 185 5.01 -2.44 2.24
CA GLN A 185 4.17 -3.04 1.21
C GLN A 185 3.20 -2.00 0.62
N ARG A 186 2.67 -1.12 1.48
CA ARG A 186 1.79 0.00 1.12
C ARG A 186 1.81 1.09 2.18
N PHE A 187 1.28 2.24 1.84
CA PHE A 187 0.92 3.28 2.80
C PHE A 187 -0.42 3.93 2.45
N GLU A 188 -1.05 4.55 3.46
CA GLU A 188 -2.40 5.09 3.37
C GLU A 188 -2.43 6.54 3.88
N LEU A 189 -3.23 7.37 3.20
CA LEU A 189 -3.51 8.75 3.59
C LEU A 189 -5.02 8.96 3.75
N TRP A 190 -5.41 9.81 4.69
CA TRP A 190 -6.81 10.15 4.92
C TRP A 190 -7.15 11.58 4.48
N PRO A 191 -8.34 11.82 3.90
CA PRO A 191 -9.25 10.80 3.37
C PRO A 191 -8.76 10.21 2.04
N ASN A 192 -7.89 10.94 1.34
CA ASN A 192 -7.26 10.57 0.09
C ASN A 192 -6.00 11.43 -0.12
N GLN A 193 -5.19 11.11 -1.13
CA GLN A 193 -3.94 11.84 -1.40
C GLN A 193 -4.16 13.35 -1.65
N SER A 194 -5.26 13.71 -2.31
CA SER A 194 -5.52 15.10 -2.72
C SER A 194 -5.98 15.98 -1.55
N ASP A 195 -6.81 15.43 -0.67
CA ASP A 195 -7.47 16.11 0.43
C ASP A 195 -6.74 15.97 1.78
N SER A 196 -5.81 15.02 1.89
CA SER A 196 -4.95 14.89 3.07
C SER A 196 -4.14 16.16 3.34
N GLU A 197 -3.89 16.49 4.60
CA GLU A 197 -2.95 17.56 4.98
C GLU A 197 -1.48 17.10 4.85
N ILE A 198 -1.25 15.86 4.43
CA ILE A 198 0.04 15.33 4.01
C ILE A 198 0.19 15.46 2.50
N LYS A 199 1.21 16.19 2.05
CA LYS A 199 1.53 16.35 0.63
C LYS A 199 2.76 15.55 0.27
N LEU A 200 2.67 14.81 -0.82
CA LEU A 200 3.71 13.87 -1.25
C LEU A 200 4.61 14.49 -2.31
N SER A 201 5.91 14.21 -2.23
CA SER A 201 6.87 14.45 -3.32
C SER A 201 8.02 13.45 -3.26
N CYS A 202 8.92 13.47 -4.22
CA CYS A 202 10.13 12.65 -4.22
C CYS A 202 11.36 13.47 -3.86
N GLU A 203 12.31 12.84 -3.19
CA GLU A 203 13.65 13.39 -2.99
C GLU A 203 14.29 13.67 -4.36
N GLY A 204 14.82 14.88 -4.57
CA GLY A 204 15.20 15.36 -5.91
C GLY A 204 14.14 16.18 -6.64
N GLY A 205 12.96 16.39 -6.03
CA GLY A 205 11.99 17.42 -6.41
C GLY A 205 10.88 17.00 -7.37
N SER A 206 10.88 15.75 -7.85
CA SER A 206 9.77 15.22 -8.66
C SER A 206 8.47 15.20 -7.85
N GLN A 207 7.36 15.58 -8.48
CA GLN A 207 6.00 15.44 -7.94
C GLN A 207 5.27 14.22 -8.52
N VAL A 208 5.93 13.47 -9.41
CA VAL A 208 5.40 12.25 -10.00
C VAL A 208 5.56 11.11 -8.99
N LEU A 209 4.43 10.50 -8.62
CA LEU A 209 4.36 9.39 -7.69
C LEU A 209 3.87 8.13 -8.43
N PRO A 210 4.28 6.92 -8.00
CA PRO A 210 5.28 6.67 -6.96
C PRO A 210 6.68 7.14 -7.37
N CYS A 211 7.54 7.38 -6.39
CA CYS A 211 8.90 7.81 -6.65
C CYS A 211 9.69 6.73 -7.40
N SER A 212 10.65 7.17 -8.23
CA SER A 212 11.56 6.26 -8.92
C SER A 212 12.32 5.36 -7.93
N GLN A 213 12.74 4.19 -8.39
CA GLN A 213 13.49 3.24 -7.55
C GLN A 213 14.72 3.90 -6.92
N GLY A 214 14.91 3.68 -5.62
CA GLY A 214 16.02 4.26 -4.84
C GLY A 214 15.85 5.75 -4.52
N VAL A 215 14.73 6.37 -4.90
CA VAL A 215 14.39 7.74 -4.54
C VAL A 215 13.37 7.72 -3.40
N ARG A 216 13.72 8.35 -2.27
CA ARG A 216 12.85 8.41 -1.11
C ARG A 216 11.62 9.30 -1.36
N THR A 217 10.48 8.87 -0.81
CA THR A 217 9.26 9.67 -0.77
C THR A 217 9.32 10.64 0.41
N ILE A 218 8.85 11.87 0.21
CA ILE A 218 8.73 12.91 1.21
C ILE A 218 7.24 13.14 1.49
N PHE A 219 6.87 13.03 2.75
CA PHE A 219 5.55 13.27 3.31
C PHE A 219 5.60 14.62 4.04
N HIS A 220 5.16 15.69 3.37
CA HIS A 220 5.20 17.06 3.90
C HIS A 220 3.93 17.37 4.69
N SER A 221 4.08 18.00 5.85
CA SER A 221 2.99 18.77 6.45
C SER A 221 2.57 19.91 5.51
N SER A 222 1.28 20.27 5.52
CA SER A 222 0.77 21.40 4.71
C SER A 222 -0.12 22.37 5.47
N ALA A 223 -0.35 22.13 6.76
CA ALA A 223 -1.25 22.91 7.57
C ALA A 223 -0.69 23.20 8.96
N PHE A 224 -1.09 24.35 9.49
CA PHE A 224 -0.83 24.74 10.87
C PHE A 224 -1.58 23.83 11.84
N GLY A 225 -0.90 23.37 12.88
CA GLY A 225 -1.53 22.74 14.03
C GLY A 225 -1.07 23.30 15.37
N GLY A 226 -1.74 22.90 16.44
CA GLY A 226 -1.37 23.34 17.76
C GLY A 226 -2.12 22.66 18.90
N SER A 227 -1.47 21.75 19.62
CA SER A 227 -1.78 21.20 20.96
C SER A 227 -3.15 20.55 21.23
N SER A 228 -4.26 21.06 20.70
CA SER A 228 -5.61 20.48 20.85
C SER A 228 -5.92 19.46 19.77
N ASP A 229 -5.18 19.50 18.68
CA ASP A 229 -5.24 18.61 17.53
C ASP A 229 -4.34 17.39 17.67
N ASN A 230 -3.36 17.37 18.58
CA ASN A 230 -2.58 16.15 18.82
C ASN A 230 -3.51 15.03 19.32
N PRO A 231 -3.46 13.81 18.74
CA PRO A 231 -4.29 12.70 19.20
C PRO A 231 -3.87 12.29 20.61
N ARG A 232 -4.88 12.11 21.47
CA ARG A 232 -4.70 11.66 22.86
C ARG A 232 -5.10 10.21 23.07
N ASP A 233 -5.81 9.65 22.08
CA ASP A 233 -6.27 8.26 22.04
C ASP A 233 -6.18 7.76 20.60
N LYS A 234 -5.49 6.62 20.37
CA LYS A 234 -5.39 6.02 19.03
C LYS A 234 -6.70 5.44 18.53
N ASN A 235 -7.60 5.12 19.46
CA ASN A 235 -8.90 4.52 19.18
C ASN A 235 -10.02 5.57 19.21
N ALA A 236 -9.66 6.86 19.28
CA ALA A 236 -10.60 7.98 19.16
C ALA A 236 -9.89 9.16 18.48
N VAL A 237 -9.61 8.99 17.19
CA VAL A 237 -8.96 9.99 16.33
C VAL A 237 -9.99 10.74 15.48
N THR A 238 -9.93 12.07 15.51
CA THR A 238 -10.75 12.95 14.67
C THR A 238 -10.31 12.93 13.20
N ASP A 239 -11.17 13.31 12.27
CA ASP A 239 -10.81 13.38 10.84
C ASP A 239 -9.63 14.32 10.57
N LEU A 240 -9.52 15.42 11.33
CA LEU A 240 -8.38 16.32 11.25
C LEU A 240 -7.08 15.61 11.66
N GLN A 241 -7.11 14.84 12.75
CA GLN A 241 -5.96 14.03 13.18
C GLN A 241 -5.56 13.00 12.15
N LYS A 242 -6.53 12.29 11.57
CA LYS A 242 -6.30 11.32 10.49
C LYS A 242 -5.69 11.98 9.26
N SER A 243 -6.13 13.19 8.89
CA SER A 243 -5.61 13.90 7.71
C SER A 243 -4.14 14.31 7.84
N ARG A 244 -3.58 14.25 9.05
CA ARG A 244 -2.18 14.53 9.40
C ARG A 244 -1.40 13.27 9.78
N SER A 245 -1.95 12.11 9.44
CA SER A 245 -1.35 10.81 9.69
C SER A 245 -0.96 10.12 8.41
N VAL A 246 0.03 9.25 8.52
CA VAL A 246 0.41 8.30 7.47
C VAL A 246 0.46 6.92 8.10
N THR A 247 -0.30 5.98 7.54
CA THR A 247 -0.25 4.58 7.95
C THR A 247 0.60 3.82 6.94
N PHE A 248 1.53 3.01 7.43
CA PHE A 248 2.35 2.11 6.62
C PHE A 248 2.02 0.67 6.99
N THR A 249 1.89 -0.20 6.00
CA THR A 249 1.85 -1.65 6.22
C THR A 249 3.13 -2.27 5.72
N PHE A 250 3.81 -2.98 6.60
CA PHE A 250 5.04 -3.70 6.31
C PHE A 250 4.76 -5.19 6.28
N ALA A 251 5.50 -5.92 5.45
CA ALA A 251 5.47 -7.37 5.39
C ALA A 251 6.88 -7.94 5.52
N ASN A 252 7.03 -9.06 6.21
CA ASN A 252 8.29 -9.79 6.38
C ASN A 252 9.49 -8.91 6.80
N THR A 253 9.22 -7.95 7.68
CA THR A 253 10.15 -6.87 8.03
C THR A 253 10.56 -6.98 9.50
N ASP A 254 11.86 -6.85 9.75
CA ASP A 254 12.47 -6.72 11.08
C ASP A 254 12.90 -5.29 11.37
N CYS A 255 13.39 -4.57 10.36
CA CYS A 255 13.84 -3.19 10.48
C CYS A 255 13.41 -2.31 9.30
N TRP A 256 13.20 -1.02 9.56
CA TRP A 256 13.01 0.01 8.54
C TRP A 256 13.69 1.32 8.95
N GLU A 257 14.02 2.15 7.96
CA GLU A 257 14.73 3.41 8.14
C GLU A 257 13.98 4.59 7.52
N PHE A 258 14.00 5.73 8.20
CA PHE A 258 13.38 6.97 7.75
C PHE A 258 14.05 8.20 8.37
N THR A 259 13.84 9.35 7.74
CA THR A 259 14.20 10.66 8.31
C THR A 259 12.94 11.37 8.77
N TYR A 260 12.94 11.92 9.98
CA TYR A 260 11.97 12.93 10.38
C TYR A 260 12.67 14.27 10.53
N ASP A 261 12.09 15.33 9.97
CA ASP A 261 12.71 16.65 10.00
C ASP A 261 11.71 17.70 10.48
N HIS A 262 12.02 18.30 11.62
CA HIS A 262 11.35 19.46 12.19
C HIS A 262 12.20 20.69 11.85
N TYR A 263 11.81 21.44 10.81
CA TYR A 263 12.74 22.33 10.13
C TYR A 263 12.21 23.72 9.83
N CYS A 264 13.14 24.67 9.75
CA CYS A 264 12.86 25.99 9.19
C CYS A 264 13.17 26.00 7.69
N PRO A 265 12.18 26.17 6.79
CA PRO A 265 12.41 26.07 5.34
C PRO A 265 13.44 27.06 4.81
N VAL A 266 13.43 28.30 5.30
CA VAL A 266 14.34 29.37 4.85
C VAL A 266 15.80 29.19 5.29
N GLU A 267 16.06 28.20 6.14
CA GLU A 267 17.42 27.83 6.57
C GLU A 267 17.91 26.54 5.91
N GLN A 268 17.09 25.91 5.07
CA GLN A 268 17.49 24.71 4.32
C GLN A 268 18.36 25.10 3.13
N ASP A 269 19.31 24.24 2.81
CA ASP A 269 20.15 24.39 1.64
C ASP A 269 19.29 24.41 0.37
N GLY A 270 19.54 25.37 -0.52
CA GLY A 270 18.81 25.48 -1.78
C GLY A 270 17.40 26.06 -1.67
N TYR A 271 17.00 26.65 -0.53
CA TYR A 271 15.69 27.32 -0.42
C TYR A 271 15.53 28.41 -1.49
N ASP A 272 14.55 28.23 -2.37
CA ASP A 272 14.18 29.13 -3.48
C ASP A 272 12.78 29.75 -3.30
N GLY A 273 12.17 29.53 -2.14
CA GLY A 273 10.82 29.97 -1.85
C GLY A 273 10.65 31.49 -1.74
N PRO A 274 9.40 31.97 -1.62
CA PRO A 274 9.07 33.39 -1.77
C PRO A 274 9.52 34.28 -0.59
N SER A 275 9.91 33.68 0.54
CA SER A 275 10.32 34.44 1.72
C SER A 275 11.74 34.97 1.58
N LYS A 276 11.92 36.29 1.74
CA LYS A 276 13.26 36.92 1.80
C LYS A 276 13.92 36.83 3.18
N LYS A 277 13.25 36.24 4.17
CA LYS A 277 13.84 36.06 5.51
C LYS A 277 14.84 34.92 5.50
N LYS A 278 15.85 35.03 6.37
CA LYS A 278 16.85 33.98 6.59
C LYS A 278 16.51 33.04 7.75
N TYR A 279 15.44 33.35 8.50
CA TYR A 279 15.07 32.67 9.75
C TYR A 279 13.56 32.59 9.87
N CYS A 280 13.09 31.54 10.54
CA CYS A 280 11.71 31.40 10.96
C CYS A 280 11.38 32.41 12.07
N ASN A 281 10.10 32.74 12.19
CA ASN A 281 9.67 33.74 13.17
C ASN A 281 9.86 33.27 14.62
N LYS A 282 9.69 31.97 14.86
CA LYS A 282 9.79 31.34 16.17
C LYS A 282 10.46 29.98 16.03
N TYR A 283 11.22 29.60 17.04
CA TYR A 283 11.83 28.29 17.16
C TYR A 283 11.26 27.60 18.38
N THR A 284 10.67 26.42 18.18
CA THR A 284 10.04 25.59 19.20
C THR A 284 10.49 24.15 19.01
N GLY A 285 10.29 23.32 20.01
CA GLY A 285 10.40 21.87 19.84
C GLY A 285 9.16 21.32 19.14
N GLY A 286 9.32 20.13 18.58
CA GLY A 286 8.26 19.26 18.10
C GLY A 286 8.50 17.85 18.61
N PHE A 287 7.61 16.93 18.30
CA PHE A 287 7.85 15.52 18.56
C PHE A 287 7.31 14.71 17.38
N PHE A 288 8.06 13.68 17.02
CA PHE A 288 7.60 12.63 16.14
C PHE A 288 6.75 11.65 16.97
N GLN A 289 5.46 11.55 16.67
CA GLN A 289 4.49 10.71 17.38
C GLN A 289 4.08 9.52 16.52
N PHE A 290 4.11 8.31 17.09
CA PHE A 290 3.79 7.10 16.35
C PHE A 290 3.14 6.00 17.18
N SER A 291 2.52 5.03 16.51
CA SER A 291 2.04 3.77 17.08
C SER A 291 2.25 2.59 16.12
N ALA A 292 2.29 1.36 16.65
CA ALA A 292 2.34 0.14 15.83
C ALA A 292 0.94 -0.43 15.48
N ASP A 293 -0.12 0.19 16.01
CA ASP A 293 -1.50 -0.06 15.60
C ASP A 293 -2.34 1.19 15.88
N ALA A 294 -3.33 1.47 15.03
CA ALA A 294 -4.34 2.49 15.21
C ALA A 294 -5.57 2.16 14.33
N GLU A 295 -6.37 1.21 14.80
CA GLU A 295 -7.51 0.62 14.09
C GLU A 295 -8.46 1.67 13.43
N GLU A 296 -8.63 2.84 14.03
CA GLU A 296 -9.47 3.91 13.46
C GLU A 296 -8.86 4.70 12.30
N VAL A 297 -7.53 4.72 12.19
CA VAL A 297 -6.79 5.33 11.08
C VAL A 297 -6.64 4.32 9.94
N THR A 298 -6.37 3.07 10.29
CA THR A 298 -6.08 1.97 9.36
C THR A 298 -7.28 1.58 8.49
N ASN A 299 -8.52 1.69 8.96
CA ASN A 299 -9.67 1.13 8.22
C ASN A 299 -10.36 2.09 7.25
N LYS A 300 -9.86 3.32 7.02
CA LYS A 300 -10.61 4.33 6.26
C LYS A 300 -9.80 5.14 5.22
N GLY A 301 -8.48 5.03 5.16
CA GLY A 301 -7.65 5.82 4.22
C GLY A 301 -7.62 5.28 2.79
N GLU A 302 -7.25 6.12 1.82
CA GLU A 302 -6.93 5.69 0.45
C GLU A 302 -5.55 5.02 0.42
N CYS A 303 -5.49 3.80 -0.13
CA CYS A 303 -4.26 3.01 -0.27
C CYS A 303 -3.42 3.47 -1.48
N LEU A 304 -2.14 3.77 -1.27
CA LEU A 304 -1.19 4.04 -2.34
C LEU A 304 -0.18 2.88 -2.43
N ASN A 305 -0.33 2.06 -3.48
CA ASN A 305 0.59 0.97 -3.80
C ASN A 305 1.80 1.49 -4.58
N LEU A 306 3.01 1.18 -4.11
CA LEU A 306 4.25 1.62 -4.74
C LEU A 306 4.68 0.62 -5.81
N THR A 307 4.38 0.90 -7.07
CA THR A 307 4.96 0.16 -8.19
C THR A 307 6.46 0.47 -8.28
N SER A 308 7.34 -0.54 -8.20
CA SER A 308 8.70 -0.41 -8.72
C SER A 308 8.71 -0.78 -10.21
N SER A 309 9.32 0.08 -11.03
CA SER A 309 9.47 -0.12 -12.47
C SER A 309 10.86 -0.69 -12.77
N ALA A 310 10.88 -1.93 -13.29
CA ALA A 310 11.94 -2.59 -14.07
C ALA A 310 13.38 -2.67 -13.52
N THR A 311 13.76 -3.84 -13.00
CA THR A 311 15.17 -4.25 -12.84
C THR A 311 15.61 -5.10 -14.04
N GLY A 312 16.54 -4.56 -14.83
CA GLY A 312 17.41 -5.40 -15.66
C GLY A 312 18.34 -6.24 -14.77
N SER A 313 18.53 -7.49 -15.18
CA SER A 313 19.38 -8.50 -14.53
C SER A 313 20.82 -8.01 -14.24
N PRO A 314 21.48 -8.45 -13.15
CA PRO A 314 22.82 -8.00 -12.79
C PRO A 314 23.87 -8.47 -13.81
N SER A 315 24.59 -7.51 -14.41
CA SER A 315 25.77 -7.79 -15.23
C SER A 315 26.97 -8.09 -14.33
N ALA A 316 27.74 -9.12 -14.72
CA ALA A 316 28.80 -9.73 -13.96
C ALA A 316 29.94 -8.78 -13.55
N SER A 317 30.51 -9.11 -12.39
CA SER A 317 31.70 -8.56 -11.73
C SER A 317 32.85 -8.15 -12.68
N PRO A 318 33.51 -6.99 -12.47
CA PRO A 318 34.68 -6.62 -13.26
C PRO A 318 35.91 -7.43 -12.83
N SER A 319 36.44 -8.22 -13.77
CA SER A 319 37.73 -8.90 -13.65
C SER A 319 38.88 -7.88 -13.70
N VAL A 320 39.69 -7.89 -12.65
CA VAL A 320 40.92 -7.10 -12.51
C VAL A 320 41.99 -7.70 -13.42
N SER A 321 42.56 -6.90 -14.34
CA SER A 321 43.81 -7.22 -15.04
C SER A 321 44.89 -6.19 -14.69
N PRO A 322 46.15 -6.61 -14.45
CA PRO A 322 47.22 -5.77 -13.92
C PRO A 322 47.84 -4.82 -14.97
N PRO A 323 48.52 -3.73 -14.55
CA PRO A 323 49.04 -2.71 -15.44
C PRO A 323 50.39 -3.11 -16.05
N THR A 324 50.51 -2.99 -17.37
CA THR A 324 51.79 -2.99 -18.07
C THR A 324 52.28 -1.57 -18.37
N THR A 325 53.59 -1.43 -18.26
CA THR A 325 54.37 -0.21 -18.17
C THR A 325 54.76 0.36 -19.53
N SER A 326 55.01 1.67 -19.50
CA SER A 326 56.01 2.43 -20.29
C SER A 326 55.59 3.19 -21.56
N PRO A 327 56.30 4.31 -21.85
CA PRO A 327 55.73 5.51 -22.45
C PRO A 327 56.26 5.81 -23.85
N SER A 328 55.60 6.73 -24.57
CA SER A 328 56.29 7.51 -25.59
C SER A 328 55.74 8.94 -25.71
N LYS A 329 56.69 9.88 -25.64
CA LYS A 329 56.59 11.31 -26.01
C LYS A 329 56.21 11.38 -27.51
N THR A 330 55.58 12.42 -28.08
CA THR A 330 56.08 13.81 -28.18
C THR A 330 55.03 14.67 -28.93
N THR A 331 54.94 15.95 -28.53
CA THR A 331 54.50 17.19 -29.22
C THR A 331 54.05 17.15 -30.69
N THR A 332 52.97 17.87 -31.04
CA THR A 332 52.99 19.24 -31.63
C THR A 332 51.59 19.76 -31.98
N SER A 333 51.41 21.06 -31.75
CA SER A 333 50.28 21.89 -32.19
C SER A 333 50.36 22.24 -33.68
N LEU A 334 49.21 22.36 -34.37
CA LEU A 334 48.71 23.59 -35.02
C LEU A 334 47.69 23.30 -36.14
N THR A 335 46.63 24.12 -36.13
CA THR A 335 45.91 24.72 -37.29
C THR A 335 45.14 23.88 -38.30
N GLY A 336 43.87 24.25 -38.52
CA GLY A 336 43.21 24.11 -39.81
C GLY A 336 41.69 23.88 -39.76
N SER A 337 40.91 24.95 -39.63
CA SER A 337 39.52 25.00 -40.12
C SER A 337 39.55 25.04 -41.66
N PRO A 338 38.62 24.38 -42.39
CA PRO A 338 37.46 25.15 -42.88
C PRO A 338 36.13 24.37 -43.04
N THR A 339 35.06 25.14 -42.82
CA THR A 339 33.77 25.20 -43.52
C THR A 339 33.57 24.36 -44.79
N ALA A 340 32.47 23.57 -44.84
CA ALA A 340 31.53 23.52 -45.96
C ALA A 340 30.22 22.81 -45.57
N GLU A 341 29.11 23.46 -45.93
CA GLU A 341 27.70 23.07 -45.76
C GLU A 341 27.21 22.17 -46.94
N PRO A 342 25.92 21.75 -47.01
CA PRO A 342 25.52 20.39 -47.35
C PRO A 342 25.15 20.20 -48.82
N SER A 343 25.11 18.94 -49.27
CA SER A 343 24.55 18.59 -50.58
C SER A 343 23.42 17.59 -50.47
N THR A 344 22.27 18.04 -50.99
CA THR A 344 21.04 17.32 -51.29
C THR A 344 21.20 16.38 -52.47
N ALA A 345 20.69 15.15 -52.36
CA ALA A 345 20.18 14.40 -53.52
C ALA A 345 19.19 13.31 -53.08
N SER A 346 17.94 13.43 -53.55
CA SER A 346 16.97 12.33 -53.62
C SER A 346 17.41 11.27 -54.63
N PRO A 347 16.87 10.05 -54.53
CA PRO A 347 16.15 9.55 -55.70
C PRO A 347 14.80 8.90 -55.36
N THR A 348 13.87 9.15 -56.28
CA THR A 348 12.53 8.58 -56.39
C THR A 348 12.60 7.25 -57.13
N SER A 349 11.97 6.19 -56.63
CA SER A 349 11.46 5.10 -57.48
C SER A 349 10.32 4.32 -56.81
N LYS A 350 9.11 4.70 -57.22
CA LYS A 350 7.94 3.89 -57.67
C LYS A 350 7.70 2.49 -57.08
N ALA A 351 6.45 2.31 -56.65
CA ALA A 351 5.81 1.15 -56.04
C ALA A 351 5.74 -0.14 -56.88
N SER A 352 5.67 -1.29 -56.18
CA SER A 352 5.00 -2.51 -56.66
C SER A 352 4.65 -3.44 -55.50
N GLY A 353 3.35 -3.77 -55.37
CA GLY A 353 2.85 -5.07 -54.94
C GLY A 353 2.87 -5.42 -53.45
N ALA A 354 1.70 -5.38 -52.81
CA ALA A 354 1.40 -6.19 -51.63
C ALA A 354 1.60 -7.69 -51.93
N PRO A 355 1.94 -8.50 -50.91
CA PRO A 355 0.88 -9.29 -50.30
C PRO A 355 0.89 -9.24 -48.77
N THR A 356 -0.33 -9.18 -48.24
CA THR A 356 -0.73 -9.48 -46.87
C THR A 356 -0.35 -10.92 -46.50
N THR A 357 0.37 -11.09 -45.41
CA THR A 357 0.33 -12.31 -44.58
C THR A 357 0.32 -11.89 -43.12
N ASN A 358 -0.86 -11.99 -42.49
CA ASN A 358 -0.98 -12.06 -41.04
C ASN A 358 -0.16 -13.27 -40.54
N PRO A 359 0.60 -13.16 -39.44
CA PRO A 359 0.98 -14.33 -38.70
C PRO A 359 -0.24 -14.80 -37.92
N THR A 360 -0.87 -15.87 -38.39
CA THR A 360 -1.74 -16.71 -37.58
C THR A 360 -0.82 -17.48 -36.65
N GLY A 361 -0.65 -17.02 -35.41
CA GLY A 361 -0.04 -17.80 -34.35
C GLY A 361 -1.00 -18.93 -33.97
N GLU A 362 -0.55 -20.17 -34.13
CA GLU A 362 -1.20 -21.35 -33.56
C GLU A 362 -1.22 -21.22 -32.03
N ASP A 363 -2.42 -21.27 -31.43
CA ASP A 363 -2.62 -21.50 -30.01
C ASP A 363 -2.04 -22.86 -29.63
N GLN A 364 -0.79 -22.90 -29.16
CA GLN A 364 -0.28 -24.07 -28.46
C GLN A 364 -1.00 -24.15 -27.12
N ALA A 365 -1.78 -25.21 -26.93
CA ALA A 365 -2.34 -25.57 -25.63
C ALA A 365 -1.19 -25.64 -24.61
N LEU A 366 -1.17 -24.71 -23.66
CA LEU A 366 -0.21 -24.69 -22.57
C LEU A 366 -0.35 -26.00 -21.78
N SER A 367 0.74 -26.76 -21.61
CA SER A 367 0.68 -27.98 -20.80
C SER A 367 0.44 -27.59 -19.34
N LEU A 368 -0.62 -28.14 -18.73
CA LEU A 368 -0.92 -27.96 -17.31
C LEU A 368 0.30 -28.34 -16.46
N CYS A 369 0.82 -27.36 -15.74
CA CYS A 369 1.89 -27.49 -14.78
C CYS A 369 1.28 -27.52 -13.38
N PRO A 370 1.23 -28.69 -12.71
CA PRO A 370 0.57 -28.81 -11.40
C PRO A 370 1.15 -27.90 -10.31
N GLN A 371 2.36 -27.38 -10.52
CA GLN A 371 3.04 -26.45 -9.62
C GLN A 371 2.56 -25.00 -9.78
N ASP A 372 1.84 -24.69 -10.86
CA ASP A 372 1.40 -23.33 -11.16
C ASP A 372 0.11 -22.95 -10.41
N ILE A 373 -0.50 -23.88 -9.67
CA ILE A 373 -1.65 -23.60 -8.81
C ILE A 373 -1.33 -24.15 -7.43
N THR A 374 -1.43 -23.30 -6.42
CA THR A 374 -1.23 -23.66 -5.01
C THR A 374 -2.47 -23.31 -4.21
N LEU A 375 -3.02 -24.28 -3.49
CA LEU A 375 -4.09 -24.02 -2.53
C LEU A 375 -3.49 -23.40 -1.26
N ILE A 376 -3.85 -22.16 -0.96
CA ILE A 376 -3.32 -21.40 0.19
C ILE A 376 -4.21 -21.58 1.41
N LYS A 377 -5.53 -21.53 1.20
CA LYS A 377 -6.52 -21.60 2.28
C LYS A 377 -7.73 -22.39 1.81
N GLN A 378 -8.26 -23.20 2.70
CA GLN A 378 -9.54 -23.88 2.52
C GLN A 378 -10.36 -23.69 3.79
N LYS A 379 -11.62 -23.31 3.64
CA LYS A 379 -12.63 -23.28 4.69
C LYS A 379 -13.75 -24.23 4.30
N GLY A 380 -13.85 -25.34 5.01
CA GLY A 380 -14.72 -26.47 4.69
C GLY A 380 -13.92 -27.76 4.52
N LEU A 381 -14.64 -28.88 4.41
CA LEU A 381 -14.07 -30.22 4.30
C LEU A 381 -13.94 -30.70 2.86
N THR A 382 -14.81 -30.25 1.95
CA THR A 382 -14.76 -30.72 0.55
C THR A 382 -13.46 -30.28 -0.12
N ASP A 383 -12.70 -31.23 -0.66
CA ASP A 383 -11.38 -30.98 -1.26
C ASP A 383 -11.47 -30.11 -2.53
N PHE A 384 -10.45 -29.29 -2.77
CA PHE A 384 -10.33 -28.50 -4.00
C PHE A 384 -9.82 -29.36 -5.17
N PRO A 385 -10.57 -29.48 -6.29
CA PRO A 385 -10.14 -30.24 -7.46
C PRO A 385 -9.12 -29.45 -8.31
N ILE A 386 -7.91 -29.29 -7.77
CA ILE A 386 -6.87 -28.35 -8.25
C ILE A 386 -6.51 -28.46 -9.73
N ASN A 387 -6.54 -29.67 -10.29
CA ASN A 387 -6.15 -29.93 -11.69
C ASN A 387 -7.31 -29.85 -12.68
N GLU A 388 -8.54 -29.66 -12.19
CA GLU A 388 -9.76 -29.74 -13.01
C GLU A 388 -10.55 -28.43 -12.94
N ALA A 389 -10.66 -27.80 -11.77
CA ALA A 389 -11.43 -26.56 -11.60
C ALA A 389 -10.83 -25.34 -12.33
N ILE A 390 -9.53 -25.35 -12.61
CA ILE A 390 -8.84 -24.21 -13.25
C ILE A 390 -8.01 -24.74 -14.42
N THR A 391 -8.23 -24.19 -15.60
CA THR A 391 -7.45 -24.49 -16.80
C THR A 391 -6.80 -23.22 -17.32
N PHE A 392 -5.49 -23.25 -17.58
CA PHE A 392 -4.78 -22.10 -18.13
C PHE A 392 -5.13 -21.89 -19.60
N VAL A 393 -5.59 -20.69 -19.93
CA VAL A 393 -5.75 -20.23 -21.33
C VAL A 393 -4.49 -19.50 -21.76
N LYS A 394 -3.97 -18.62 -20.91
CA LYS A 394 -2.80 -17.80 -21.19
C LYS A 394 -2.07 -17.44 -19.89
N GLN A 395 -0.75 -17.55 -19.90
CA GLN A 395 0.11 -17.10 -18.80
C GLN A 395 1.05 -16.02 -19.31
N ASP A 396 1.06 -14.87 -18.64
CA ASP A 396 2.01 -13.79 -18.79
C ASP A 396 2.48 -13.40 -17.38
N THR A 397 3.73 -12.98 -17.24
CA THR A 397 4.28 -12.39 -16.01
C THR A 397 3.41 -11.33 -15.35
N SER A 398 2.61 -10.60 -16.14
CA SER A 398 1.77 -9.50 -15.65
C SER A 398 0.29 -9.86 -15.48
N THR A 399 -0.22 -10.87 -16.19
CA THR A 399 -1.63 -11.28 -16.15
C THR A 399 -1.74 -12.76 -16.45
N VAL A 400 -2.68 -13.46 -15.82
CA VAL A 400 -3.00 -14.84 -16.14
C VAL A 400 -4.46 -14.95 -16.55
N THR A 401 -4.72 -15.63 -17.66
CA THR A 401 -6.07 -15.95 -18.13
C THR A 401 -6.36 -17.41 -17.86
N VAL A 402 -7.43 -17.69 -17.13
CA VAL A 402 -7.86 -19.05 -16.78
C VAL A 402 -9.34 -19.27 -17.13
N GLU A 403 -9.65 -20.49 -17.55
CA GLU A 403 -10.99 -21.04 -17.61
C GLU A 403 -11.32 -21.66 -16.25
N LEU A 404 -12.50 -21.33 -15.74
CA LEU A 404 -13.05 -21.89 -14.52
C LEU A 404 -14.08 -22.97 -14.85
N ASN A 405 -13.83 -24.18 -14.36
CA ASN A 405 -14.63 -25.36 -14.66
C ASN A 405 -15.32 -25.90 -13.40
N GLN A 406 -16.54 -26.40 -13.54
CA GLN A 406 -17.16 -27.15 -12.48
C GLN A 406 -16.57 -28.57 -12.42
N ALA A 407 -15.82 -28.85 -11.35
CA ALA A 407 -15.12 -30.12 -11.12
C ALA A 407 -15.42 -30.81 -9.77
N TRP A 408 -16.43 -30.35 -9.02
CA TRP A 408 -16.79 -30.92 -7.72
C TRP A 408 -17.72 -32.12 -7.84
N THR A 409 -18.46 -32.25 -8.94
CA THR A 409 -19.37 -33.37 -9.19
C THR A 409 -19.45 -33.75 -10.65
N SER A 410 -19.51 -35.06 -10.91
CA SER A 410 -19.67 -35.64 -12.24
C SER A 410 -21.11 -36.06 -12.55
N THR A 411 -22.05 -35.88 -11.61
CA THR A 411 -23.40 -36.45 -11.72
C THR A 411 -24.52 -35.43 -11.60
N SER A 412 -24.26 -34.27 -11.00
CA SER A 412 -25.23 -33.19 -10.78
C SER A 412 -24.69 -31.83 -11.25
N SER A 413 -25.56 -30.83 -11.26
CA SER A 413 -25.14 -29.43 -11.28
C SER A 413 -24.78 -28.97 -9.86
N VAL A 414 -23.98 -27.92 -9.78
CA VAL A 414 -23.74 -27.15 -8.55
C VAL A 414 -24.65 -25.93 -8.56
N ASP A 415 -25.36 -25.67 -7.46
CA ASP A 415 -26.35 -24.57 -7.41
C ASP A 415 -25.71 -23.20 -7.59
N SER A 416 -24.59 -22.91 -6.93
CA SER A 416 -23.89 -21.63 -7.04
C SER A 416 -22.39 -21.74 -6.83
N ILE A 417 -21.62 -21.10 -7.72
CA ILE A 417 -20.17 -20.93 -7.59
C ILE A 417 -19.88 -19.43 -7.61
N PHE A 418 -19.37 -18.93 -6.49
CA PHE A 418 -18.91 -17.56 -6.35
C PHE A 418 -17.41 -17.52 -6.56
N TYR A 419 -16.90 -16.51 -7.24
CA TYR A 419 -15.47 -16.34 -7.42
C TYR A 419 -15.10 -14.86 -7.42
N SER A 420 -14.02 -14.54 -6.71
CA SER A 420 -13.47 -13.19 -6.68
C SER A 420 -11.99 -13.18 -7.05
N PHE A 421 -11.61 -12.14 -7.78
CA PHE A 421 -10.25 -11.95 -8.25
C PHE A 421 -10.00 -10.48 -8.58
N ARG A 422 -8.72 -10.13 -8.71
CA ARG A 422 -8.31 -8.79 -9.13
C ARG A 422 -8.27 -8.70 -10.65
N ARG A 423 -9.14 -7.89 -11.25
CA ARG A 423 -9.09 -7.59 -12.70
C ARG A 423 -7.96 -6.62 -13.02
N ASP A 424 -7.67 -5.72 -12.09
CA ASP A 424 -6.55 -4.79 -12.15
C ASP A 424 -5.98 -4.58 -10.74
N LYS A 425 -4.98 -3.70 -10.62
CA LYS A 425 -4.24 -3.46 -9.35
C LYS A 425 -5.07 -2.81 -8.24
N PHE A 426 -6.28 -2.35 -8.57
CA PHE A 426 -7.13 -1.54 -7.69
C PHE A 426 -8.52 -2.14 -7.51
N SER A 427 -8.96 -3.01 -8.43
CA SER A 427 -10.33 -3.52 -8.49
C SER A 427 -10.37 -5.02 -8.30
N GLU A 428 -10.83 -5.44 -7.12
CA GLU A 428 -11.35 -6.79 -6.92
C GLU A 428 -12.80 -6.85 -7.38
N VAL A 429 -13.13 -7.86 -8.17
CA VAL A 429 -14.46 -8.14 -8.67
C VAL A 429 -14.91 -9.48 -8.13
N CYS A 430 -16.19 -9.61 -7.81
CA CYS A 430 -16.79 -10.90 -7.50
C CYS A 430 -17.99 -11.16 -8.41
N TYR A 431 -18.13 -12.42 -8.81
CA TYR A 431 -19.21 -12.91 -9.66
C TYR A 431 -19.81 -14.18 -9.08
N GLU A 432 -21.01 -14.51 -9.56
CA GLU A 432 -21.74 -15.73 -9.23
C GLU A 432 -22.11 -16.45 -10.54
N ALA A 433 -21.84 -17.74 -10.61
CA ALA A 433 -22.36 -18.64 -11.62
C ALA A 433 -23.40 -19.58 -10.97
N GLN A 434 -24.62 -19.60 -11.51
CA GLN A 434 -25.73 -20.39 -10.97
C GLN A 434 -26.02 -21.62 -11.81
N ASN A 435 -26.47 -22.70 -11.16
CA ASN A 435 -26.87 -23.96 -11.79
C ASN A 435 -25.79 -24.50 -12.75
N VAL A 436 -24.54 -24.55 -12.28
CA VAL A 436 -23.39 -24.88 -13.11
C VAL A 436 -23.34 -26.39 -13.35
N GLY A 437 -23.59 -26.78 -14.60
CA GLY A 437 -23.60 -28.19 -15.02
C GLY A 437 -22.24 -28.87 -14.90
N ASN A 438 -22.25 -30.20 -14.88
CA ASN A 438 -21.05 -31.03 -14.88
C ASN A 438 -20.10 -30.67 -16.05
N ASN A 439 -18.81 -30.51 -15.75
CA ASN A 439 -17.75 -30.15 -16.70
C ASN A 439 -18.04 -28.89 -17.53
N ALA A 440 -18.91 -28.01 -17.03
CA ALA A 440 -19.18 -26.74 -17.69
C ALA A 440 -18.06 -25.76 -17.33
N VAL A 441 -17.51 -25.10 -18.36
CA VAL A 441 -16.79 -23.84 -18.20
C VAL A 441 -17.83 -22.78 -17.84
N TYR A 442 -17.72 -22.20 -16.65
CA TYR A 442 -18.67 -21.19 -16.19
C TYR A 442 -18.14 -19.76 -16.30
N ASP A 443 -16.83 -19.57 -16.41
CA ASP A 443 -16.25 -18.29 -16.81
C ASP A 443 -14.84 -18.46 -17.41
N THR A 444 -14.40 -17.45 -18.14
CA THR A 444 -13.01 -17.27 -18.56
C THR A 444 -12.54 -15.91 -18.10
N ILE A 445 -11.63 -15.91 -17.12
CA ILE A 445 -11.22 -14.70 -16.41
C ILE A 445 -9.76 -14.36 -16.68
N GLU A 446 -9.48 -13.06 -16.81
CA GLU A 446 -8.12 -12.52 -16.81
C GLU A 446 -7.87 -11.88 -15.44
N ILE A 447 -6.85 -12.40 -14.75
CA ILE A 447 -6.47 -11.99 -13.41
C ILE A 447 -5.16 -11.24 -13.47
N GLN A 448 -5.11 -10.08 -12.83
CA GLN A 448 -3.91 -9.28 -12.69
C GLN A 448 -2.95 -9.96 -11.70
N CYS A 449 -1.71 -10.14 -12.12
CA CYS A 449 -0.66 -10.71 -11.29
C CYS A 449 -0.04 -9.66 -10.38
N GLU A 450 0.42 -10.10 -9.21
CA GLU A 450 1.19 -9.28 -8.30
C GLU A 450 2.55 -8.94 -8.91
N VAL A 451 2.99 -7.70 -8.70
CA VAL A 451 4.16 -7.16 -9.42
C VAL A 451 5.48 -7.67 -8.81
N LEU A 452 5.51 -7.91 -7.50
CA LEU A 452 6.71 -8.33 -6.77
C LEU A 452 6.88 -9.86 -6.73
N SER A 453 5.79 -10.59 -6.90
CA SER A 453 5.75 -12.04 -6.99
C SER A 453 4.75 -12.35 -8.10
N PRO A 454 5.14 -12.95 -9.24
CA PRO A 454 4.27 -13.12 -10.42
C PRO A 454 3.23 -14.22 -10.18
N HIS A 455 2.33 -13.94 -9.24
CA HIS A 455 1.27 -14.79 -8.75
C HIS A 455 -0.02 -13.99 -8.71
N ALA A 456 -1.12 -14.63 -9.03
CA ALA A 456 -2.47 -14.09 -8.98
C ALA A 456 -3.26 -14.83 -7.90
N THR A 457 -4.11 -14.12 -7.18
CA THR A 457 -5.01 -14.72 -6.18
C THR A 457 -6.42 -14.83 -6.75
N LEU A 458 -7.02 -15.99 -6.56
CA LEU A 458 -8.41 -16.30 -6.89
C LEU A 458 -9.07 -16.94 -5.67
N GLU A 459 -10.19 -16.37 -5.24
CA GLU A 459 -11.06 -16.99 -4.24
C GLU A 459 -12.25 -17.64 -4.94
N ILE A 460 -12.59 -18.87 -4.55
CA ILE A 460 -13.74 -19.61 -5.07
C ILE A 460 -14.54 -20.14 -3.90
N CYS A 461 -15.85 -19.86 -3.85
CA CYS A 461 -16.78 -20.45 -2.90
C CYS A 461 -17.86 -21.25 -3.65
N VAL A 462 -18.05 -22.49 -3.24
CA VAL A 462 -19.08 -23.38 -3.78
C VAL A 462 -20.19 -23.52 -2.77
N ALA A 463 -21.42 -23.24 -3.18
CA ALA A 463 -22.63 -23.44 -2.39
C ALA A 463 -23.57 -24.38 -3.15
N ASP A 464 -24.02 -25.44 -2.48
CA ASP A 464 -24.83 -26.47 -3.11
C ASP A 464 -25.79 -27.09 -2.10
N ASP A 465 -27.02 -27.41 -2.52
CA ASP A 465 -27.99 -28.06 -1.65
C ASP A 465 -27.47 -29.41 -1.14
N ALA A 466 -27.56 -29.65 0.16
CA ALA A 466 -27.07 -30.88 0.79
C ALA A 466 -27.67 -32.17 0.18
N SER A 467 -28.82 -32.09 -0.48
CA SER A 467 -29.46 -33.21 -1.18
C SER A 467 -28.74 -33.64 -2.46
N HIS A 468 -27.92 -32.78 -3.07
CA HIS A 468 -27.07 -33.12 -4.20
C HIS A 468 -25.84 -33.93 -3.79
N GLY A 469 -25.47 -33.89 -2.50
CA GLY A 469 -24.38 -34.68 -1.94
C GLY A 469 -22.98 -34.25 -2.38
N VAL A 470 -22.83 -33.02 -2.92
CA VAL A 470 -21.54 -32.45 -3.29
C VAL A 470 -20.79 -31.95 -2.05
N LEU A 471 -21.51 -31.31 -1.12
CA LEU A 471 -20.96 -30.71 0.10
C LEU A 471 -21.48 -31.39 1.36
N VAL A 472 -20.70 -31.34 2.44
CA VAL A 472 -20.99 -31.93 3.74
C VAL A 472 -21.65 -30.88 4.65
N PRO A 473 -22.96 -30.99 4.96
CA PRO A 473 -23.62 -30.01 5.81
C PRO A 473 -23.23 -30.16 7.29
N GLY A 474 -23.22 -29.06 8.02
CA GLY A 474 -23.07 -29.04 9.48
C GLY A 474 -21.96 -28.10 9.95
N LYS A 475 -21.99 -27.78 11.24
CA LYS A 475 -20.96 -26.98 11.89
C LYS A 475 -19.63 -27.74 11.88
N ASP A 476 -18.55 -27.07 11.52
CA ASP A 476 -17.21 -27.64 11.34
C ASP A 476 -17.09 -28.57 10.12
N ASN A 477 -18.10 -28.59 9.24
CA ASN A 477 -18.06 -29.23 7.91
C ASN A 477 -17.93 -28.15 6.81
N ASP A 478 -18.70 -28.22 5.72
CA ASP A 478 -18.77 -27.15 4.71
C ASP A 478 -19.71 -26.04 5.20
N ASP A 479 -19.19 -25.22 6.12
CA ASP A 479 -19.89 -24.08 6.74
C ASP A 479 -19.20 -22.72 6.48
N ALA A 480 -18.50 -22.61 5.35
CA ALA A 480 -17.86 -21.38 4.93
C ALA A 480 -18.88 -20.25 4.75
N THR A 481 -18.37 -19.02 4.71
CA THR A 481 -19.21 -17.83 4.53
C THR A 481 -18.80 -17.19 3.22
N ILE A 482 -19.76 -17.06 2.30
CA ILE A 482 -19.55 -16.39 1.02
C ILE A 482 -19.09 -14.95 1.29
N PRO A 483 -18.01 -14.47 0.63
CA PRO A 483 -17.55 -13.10 0.78
C PRO A 483 -18.65 -12.07 0.51
N LYS A 484 -18.70 -11.01 1.32
CA LYS A 484 -19.74 -9.97 1.21
C LYS A 484 -19.75 -9.26 -0.14
N CYS A 485 -18.60 -9.16 -0.80
CA CYS A 485 -18.43 -8.54 -2.11
C CYS A 485 -19.20 -9.28 -3.22
N CYS A 486 -19.53 -10.56 -3.01
CA CYS A 486 -20.19 -11.39 -4.00
C CYS A 486 -21.72 -11.23 -4.06
N HIS A 487 -22.29 -10.31 -3.26
CA HIS A 487 -23.73 -10.04 -3.20
C HIS A 487 -24.59 -11.29 -3.38
N ALA A 488 -24.38 -12.32 -2.54
CA ALA A 488 -25.15 -13.56 -2.63
C ALA A 488 -26.65 -13.22 -2.58
N ASP A 489 -27.33 -13.41 -3.71
CA ASP A 489 -28.72 -13.04 -3.83
C ASP A 489 -29.50 -14.00 -2.94
N ALA A 490 -30.03 -13.50 -1.81
CA ALA A 490 -30.69 -14.33 -0.79
C ALA A 490 -31.93 -15.09 -1.32
N ALA A 491 -32.36 -14.78 -2.55
CA ALA A 491 -33.42 -15.48 -3.26
C ALA A 491 -32.94 -16.68 -4.10
N ALA A 492 -31.64 -16.75 -4.44
CA ALA A 492 -31.05 -17.78 -5.30
C ALA A 492 -30.12 -18.73 -4.54
N THR A 493 -29.43 -18.26 -3.51
CA THR A 493 -28.64 -19.12 -2.62
C THR A 493 -29.52 -19.56 -1.44
N PRO A 494 -29.81 -20.86 -1.26
CA PRO A 494 -30.56 -21.30 -0.10
C PRO A 494 -29.80 -20.86 1.15
N THR A 495 -30.45 -20.11 2.06
CA THR A 495 -29.83 -19.62 3.31
C THR A 495 -29.31 -20.73 4.25
N THR A 496 -29.49 -21.99 3.85
CA THR A 496 -29.09 -23.21 4.56
C THR A 496 -28.19 -24.12 3.74
N ALA A 497 -27.78 -23.72 2.53
CA ALA A 497 -26.86 -24.52 1.73
C ALA A 497 -25.48 -24.57 2.43
N PRO A 498 -24.86 -25.75 2.56
CA PRO A 498 -23.44 -25.83 2.89
C PRO A 498 -22.59 -25.04 1.89
N VAL A 499 -21.46 -24.51 2.37
CA VAL A 499 -20.52 -23.73 1.56
C VAL A 499 -19.09 -24.15 1.88
N VAL A 500 -18.28 -24.33 0.85
CA VAL A 500 -16.83 -24.47 0.97
C VAL A 500 -16.15 -23.34 0.20
N CYS A 501 -15.10 -22.75 0.76
CA CYS A 501 -14.34 -21.68 0.11
C CYS A 501 -12.84 -22.01 0.04
N TYR A 502 -12.22 -21.60 -1.05
CA TYR A 502 -10.82 -21.84 -1.36
C TYR A 502 -10.16 -20.53 -1.76
N VAL A 503 -8.94 -20.29 -1.26
CA VAL A 503 -8.06 -19.25 -1.78
C VAL A 503 -6.90 -19.95 -2.46
N VAL A 504 -6.78 -19.73 -3.77
CA VAL A 504 -5.71 -20.30 -4.59
C VAL A 504 -4.79 -19.22 -5.10
N GLU A 505 -3.52 -19.57 -5.17
CA GLU A 505 -2.48 -18.78 -5.79
C GLU A 505 -2.11 -19.41 -7.13
N ILE A 506 -2.12 -18.61 -8.18
CA ILE A 506 -1.91 -19.02 -9.56
C ILE A 506 -0.64 -18.36 -10.07
N ALA A 507 0.36 -19.16 -10.45
CA ALA A 507 1.60 -18.65 -11.02
C ALA A 507 1.34 -18.06 -12.41
N CYS A 508 1.79 -16.83 -12.60
CA CYS A 508 1.60 -16.06 -13.82
C CYS A 508 2.69 -16.32 -14.86
N ALA A 509 3.86 -16.73 -14.40
CA ALA A 509 4.86 -17.38 -15.22
C ALA A 509 4.90 -18.86 -14.85
N THR A 510 4.89 -19.74 -15.85
CA THR A 510 4.92 -21.17 -15.57
C THR A 510 6.20 -21.56 -14.83
N LEU A 511 6.06 -22.38 -13.79
CA LEU A 511 7.16 -22.95 -13.04
C LEU A 511 7.74 -24.20 -13.72
N CYS A 512 7.12 -24.65 -14.81
CA CYS A 512 7.64 -25.74 -15.64
C CYS A 512 8.96 -25.32 -16.33
N GLY A 513 10.06 -25.79 -15.76
CA GLY A 513 11.41 -25.63 -16.32
C GLY A 513 12.46 -25.23 -15.29
N SER A 514 12.08 -24.67 -14.13
CA SER A 514 13.03 -24.37 -13.05
C SER A 514 13.34 -25.59 -12.17
N ALA A 515 12.49 -26.62 -12.19
CA ALA A 515 12.62 -27.84 -11.39
C ALA A 515 13.53 -28.95 -11.98
N GLN A 516 14.20 -28.75 -13.13
CA GLN A 516 15.03 -29.80 -13.77
C GLN A 516 16.56 -29.58 -13.77
N VAL A 517 17.10 -28.54 -13.14
CA VAL A 517 18.57 -28.31 -13.17
C VAL A 517 19.28 -28.64 -11.85
N ALA A 518 18.57 -29.14 -10.83
CA ALA A 518 19.17 -29.34 -9.51
C ALA A 518 19.28 -30.81 -9.04
N ILE A 519 19.49 -31.79 -9.94
CA ILE A 519 20.05 -33.10 -9.53
C ILE A 519 20.83 -33.75 -10.69
N GLU A 520 22.09 -33.35 -10.93
CA GLU A 520 23.15 -34.26 -11.41
C GLU A 520 24.55 -33.60 -11.33
N GLU A 521 25.45 -34.24 -10.57
CA GLU A 521 26.93 -34.07 -10.46
C GLU A 521 27.45 -32.70 -9.95
N VAL A 522 28.13 -32.58 -8.79
CA VAL A 522 29.32 -33.30 -8.26
C VAL A 522 29.30 -33.36 -6.73
#